data_AF-U4TRY7-F1
#
_entry.id   AF-U4TRY7-F1
#
_cell.length_a   1.000
_cell.length_b   1.000
_cell.length_c   1.000
_cell.angle_alpha   90.00
_cell.angle_beta   90.00
_cell.angle_gamma   90.00
#
_symmetry.space_group_name_H-M   'P 1'
#
loop_
_entity.id
_entity.type
_entity.pdbx_description
1 polymer ?
#
loop_
_entity_poly.entity_id
_entity_poly.type
_entity_poly.pdbx_seq_one_letter_code
_entity_poly.pdbx_strand_id
1 'polypeptide(L)'
;MLGSLERSLHKVRHVLTPKKPLHSISSGPVVLNSKELCNVSTTQCKDPEFVIAELSKALEKKGIVCTRKGFRLKGCLEPNTLDRLGGCSFELEICFLPELGVQQLTPAKSILKRGLFNKSLTNSKSINASEGVDRPSEVGPGSLVGIRRKRLKGDSWCYKRVCEQVLALTSTGLQAKSRDKLLESSV
;
A
#
# COMPACT_ATOMS: atom_id res chain seq x y z
N MET A 1 -18.83 -2.77 54.34
CA MET A 1 -17.73 -2.97 53.37
C MET A 1 -18.30 -2.92 51.97
N LEU A 2 -17.49 -2.44 51.01
CA LEU A 2 -17.77 -2.19 49.58
C LEU A 2 -18.34 -0.80 49.21
N GLY A 3 -17.61 -0.06 48.37
CA GLY A 3 -18.18 0.87 47.39
C GLY A 3 -17.79 2.34 47.46
N SER A 4 -16.65 2.73 46.86
CA SER A 4 -16.51 3.90 45.96
C SER A 4 -15.03 4.29 45.71
N LEU A 5 -14.25 3.40 45.07
CA LEU A 5 -12.98 3.78 44.40
C LEU A 5 -13.24 4.19 42.93
N GLU A 6 -14.50 4.38 42.52
CA GLU A 6 -14.88 4.51 41.11
C GLU A 6 -14.78 5.91 40.50
N ARG A 7 -14.19 6.90 41.19
CA ARG A 7 -14.15 8.29 40.67
C ARG A 7 -12.78 8.77 40.17
N SER A 8 -11.73 7.95 40.19
CA SER A 8 -10.36 8.42 39.87
C SER A 8 -9.67 7.75 38.67
N LEU A 9 -10.40 7.35 37.63
CA LEU A 9 -9.79 6.90 36.37
C LEU A 9 -10.00 7.83 35.18
N HIS A 10 -10.61 9.00 35.39
CA HIS A 10 -10.79 9.98 34.30
C HIS A 10 -9.56 10.88 34.02
N LYS A 11 -8.50 10.81 34.85
CA LYS A 11 -7.26 11.59 34.67
C LYS A 11 -6.07 10.79 34.13
N VAL A 12 -6.13 9.46 34.11
CA VAL A 12 -5.01 8.59 33.68
C VAL A 12 -5.06 8.25 32.19
N ARG A 13 -6.15 8.60 31.48
CA ARG A 13 -6.32 8.24 30.05
C ARG A 13 -5.28 8.87 29.13
N HIS A 14 -4.67 9.99 29.51
CA HIS A 14 -3.66 10.69 28.71
C HIS A 14 -2.22 10.27 29.02
N VAL A 15 -2.01 9.41 30.02
CA VAL A 15 -0.69 8.91 30.43
C VAL A 15 -0.38 7.56 29.79
N LEU A 16 -1.41 6.76 29.50
CA LEU A 16 -1.29 5.43 28.88
C LEU A 16 -1.66 5.37 27.41
N THR A 17 -1.97 6.51 26.78
CA THR A 17 -1.98 6.54 25.31
C THR A 17 -0.53 6.68 24.87
N PRO A 18 0.08 5.70 24.19
CA PRO A 18 1.31 5.98 23.46
C PRO A 18 0.99 7.13 22.52
N LYS A 19 1.57 8.30 22.82
CA LYS A 19 1.50 9.47 21.96
C LYS A 19 2.16 9.06 20.66
N LYS A 20 1.35 8.70 19.66
CA LYS A 20 1.77 8.68 18.27
C LYS A 20 2.49 10.02 18.04
N PRO A 21 3.74 10.03 17.53
CA PRO A 21 4.46 11.26 17.30
C PRO A 21 3.55 12.22 16.57
N LEU A 22 3.33 13.35 17.24
CA LEU A 22 2.67 14.52 16.72
C LEU A 22 3.14 14.71 15.28
N HIS A 23 2.23 14.41 14.34
CA HIS A 23 2.19 14.92 12.98
C HIS A 23 3.51 15.56 12.54
N SER A 24 4.54 14.71 12.31
CA SER A 24 5.46 15.04 11.25
C SER A 24 4.53 15.27 10.07
N ILE A 25 4.63 16.44 9.45
CA ILE A 25 4.32 16.57 8.05
C ILE A 25 5.28 15.60 7.38
N SER A 26 4.97 14.30 7.44
CA SER A 26 5.69 13.28 6.73
C SER A 26 5.24 13.56 5.31
N SER A 27 6.06 14.36 4.63
CA SER A 27 5.94 14.68 3.22
C SER A 27 6.15 13.43 2.34
N GLY A 28 6.15 12.23 2.93
CA GLY A 28 6.42 10.97 2.28
C GLY A 28 5.31 9.92 2.49
N PRO A 29 5.32 8.84 1.69
CA PRO A 29 4.45 7.68 1.84
C PRO A 29 4.53 6.98 3.20
N VAL A 30 3.46 6.25 3.56
CA VAL A 30 3.41 5.42 4.76
C VAL A 30 4.34 4.21 4.60
N VAL A 31 5.21 3.93 5.59
CA VAL A 31 6.03 2.71 5.61
C VAL A 31 5.22 1.56 6.21
N LEU A 32 5.12 0.45 5.50
CA LEU A 32 4.40 -0.75 5.96
C LEU A 32 5.32 -1.73 6.66
N ASN A 33 4.76 -2.45 7.64
CA ASN A 33 5.40 -3.62 8.26
C ASN A 33 5.07 -4.90 7.47
N SER A 34 5.77 -6.00 7.76
CA SER A 34 5.59 -7.28 7.06
C SER A 34 4.19 -7.89 7.21
N LYS A 35 3.39 -7.48 8.20
CA LYS A 35 2.03 -7.99 8.43
C LYS A 35 0.98 -7.26 7.58
N GLU A 36 1.30 -6.10 7.01
CA GLU A 36 0.36 -5.21 6.31
C GLU A 36 0.40 -5.33 4.77
N LEU A 37 0.88 -6.46 4.25
CA LEU A 37 1.15 -6.64 2.82
C LEU A 37 0.01 -7.28 2.00
N CYS A 38 -1.01 -7.85 2.65
CA CYS A 38 -2.01 -8.71 1.99
C CYS A 38 -2.89 -8.02 0.93
N ASN A 39 -2.92 -6.69 0.90
CA ASN A 39 -3.68 -5.90 -0.08
C ASN A 39 -2.81 -4.91 -0.84
N VAL A 40 -1.50 -5.15 -0.85
CA VAL A 40 -0.52 -4.26 -1.49
C VAL A 40 -0.09 -4.87 -2.83
N SER A 41 -0.11 -4.03 -3.86
CA SER A 41 0.49 -4.35 -5.15
C SER A 41 1.86 -3.69 -5.24
N THR A 42 2.89 -4.46 -5.58
CA THR A 42 4.25 -3.95 -5.76
C THR A 42 4.37 -3.20 -7.08
N THR A 43 5.24 -2.19 -7.13
CA THR A 43 5.59 -1.48 -8.36
C THR A 43 7.10 -1.42 -8.53
N GLN A 44 7.58 -1.36 -9.78
CA GLN A 44 9.00 -1.22 -10.11
C GLN A 44 9.51 0.22 -9.98
N CYS A 45 8.60 1.19 -9.81
CA CYS A 45 8.97 2.60 -9.66
C CYS A 45 9.40 2.90 -8.23
N LYS A 46 10.49 3.66 -8.07
CA LYS A 46 11.01 4.12 -6.76
C LYS A 46 10.48 5.49 -6.34
N ASP A 47 9.88 6.23 -7.27
CA ASP A 47 9.40 7.59 -7.06
C ASP A 47 7.91 7.61 -6.72
N PRO A 48 7.52 7.87 -5.46
CA PRO A 48 6.13 7.80 -5.04
C PRO A 48 5.26 8.91 -5.64
N GLU A 49 5.82 10.09 -5.92
CA GLU A 49 5.11 11.22 -6.54
C GLU A 49 4.75 10.91 -7.99
N PHE A 50 5.63 10.21 -8.69
CA PHE A 50 5.30 9.72 -10.02
C PHE A 50 4.21 8.64 -9.99
N VAL A 51 4.28 7.69 -9.06
CA VAL A 51 3.28 6.61 -8.98
C VAL A 51 1.88 7.15 -8.66
N ILE A 52 1.76 8.11 -7.73
CA ILE A 52 0.46 8.73 -7.40
C ILE A 52 -0.09 9.54 -8.58
N ALA A 53 0.76 10.23 -9.34
CA ALA A 53 0.35 10.95 -10.55
C ALA A 53 -0.15 9.97 -11.62
N GLU A 54 0.58 8.88 -11.86
CA GLU A 54 0.20 7.90 -12.88
C GLU A 54 -1.06 7.09 -12.49
N LEU A 55 -1.28 6.85 -11.19
CA LEU A 55 -2.55 6.32 -10.68
C LEU A 55 -3.71 7.30 -10.92
N SER A 56 -3.51 8.60 -10.67
CA SER A 56 -4.55 9.62 -10.90
C SER A 56 -4.95 9.65 -12.37
N LYS A 57 -3.95 9.66 -13.27
CA LYS A 57 -4.14 9.59 -14.72
C LYS A 57 -4.85 8.31 -15.16
N ALA A 58 -4.52 7.16 -14.56
CA ALA A 58 -5.18 5.89 -14.86
C ALA A 58 -6.66 5.88 -14.42
N LEU A 59 -6.99 6.50 -13.29
CA LEU A 59 -8.37 6.67 -12.82
C LEU A 59 -9.17 7.57 -13.78
N GLU A 60 -8.60 8.70 -14.19
CA GLU A 60 -9.22 9.63 -15.16
C GLU A 60 -9.46 8.96 -16.52
N LYS A 61 -8.46 8.24 -17.05
CA LYS A 61 -8.59 7.45 -18.29
C LYS A 61 -9.71 6.41 -18.20
N LYS A 62 -10.01 5.91 -17.00
CA LYS A 62 -11.08 4.95 -16.78
C LYS A 62 -12.44 5.62 -16.55
N GLY A 63 -12.51 6.95 -16.50
CA GLY A 63 -13.73 7.70 -16.20
C GLY A 63 -14.13 7.65 -14.72
N ILE A 64 -13.17 7.39 -13.83
CA ILE A 64 -13.43 7.29 -12.38
C ILE A 64 -13.12 8.63 -11.73
N VAL A 65 -14.12 9.20 -11.05
CA VAL A 65 -13.94 10.43 -10.28
C VAL A 65 -13.01 10.14 -9.10
N CYS A 66 -11.93 10.90 -8.97
CA CYS A 66 -10.98 10.73 -7.88
C CYS A 66 -10.67 12.01 -7.11
N THR A 67 -10.29 11.86 -5.85
CA THR A 67 -9.82 12.95 -4.99
C THR A 67 -8.49 12.57 -4.38
N ARG A 68 -7.47 13.41 -4.61
CA ARG A 68 -6.12 13.22 -4.04
C ARG A 68 -5.98 13.92 -2.69
N LYS A 69 -5.37 13.23 -1.72
CA LYS A 69 -4.96 13.78 -0.42
C LYS A 69 -3.57 13.25 -0.07
N GLY A 70 -2.53 13.99 -0.46
CA GLY A 70 -1.14 13.54 -0.35
C GLY A 70 -0.88 12.30 -1.21
N PHE A 71 -0.41 11.23 -0.58
CA PHE A 71 -0.16 9.91 -1.20
C PHE A 71 -1.37 8.96 -1.20
N ARG A 72 -2.58 9.50 -0.97
CA ARG A 72 -3.84 8.76 -1.07
C ARG A 72 -4.72 9.29 -2.19
N LEU A 73 -5.34 8.38 -2.93
CA LEU A 73 -6.39 8.65 -3.90
C LEU A 73 -7.67 7.94 -3.46
N LYS A 74 -8.76 8.69 -3.37
CA LYS A 74 -10.10 8.11 -3.22
C LYS A 74 -10.78 8.10 -4.57
N GLY A 75 -11.19 6.93 -5.03
CA GLY A 75 -11.95 6.76 -6.26
C GLY A 75 -13.40 6.37 -5.97
N CYS A 76 -14.32 6.88 -6.78
CA CYS A 76 -15.72 6.43 -6.79
C CYS A 76 -16.12 6.10 -8.22
N LEU A 77 -16.64 4.90 -8.42
CA LEU A 77 -17.34 4.51 -9.64
C LEU A 77 -18.83 4.44 -9.33
N GLU A 78 -19.61 5.30 -9.97
CA GLU A 78 -21.06 5.30 -9.83
C GLU A 78 -21.67 4.07 -10.54
N PRO A 79 -22.79 3.54 -10.01
CA PRO A 79 -23.50 2.44 -10.65
C PRO A 79 -24.00 2.89 -12.02
N ASN A 80 -23.58 2.20 -13.08
CA ASN A 80 -24.09 2.44 -14.42
C ASN A 80 -25.26 1.49 -14.70
N THR A 81 -26.42 2.04 -15.07
CA THR A 81 -27.63 1.25 -15.37
C THR A 81 -27.44 0.31 -16.57
N LEU A 82 -26.47 0.60 -17.45
CA LEU A 82 -26.17 -0.19 -18.64
C LEU A 82 -25.40 -1.49 -18.33
N ASP A 83 -24.44 -1.44 -17.41
CA ASP A 83 -23.43 -2.51 -17.24
C ASP A 83 -23.79 -3.56 -16.18
N ARG A 84 -24.91 -3.41 -15.45
CA ARG A 84 -25.29 -4.23 -14.27
C ARG A 84 -24.23 -4.30 -13.16
N LEU A 85 -23.05 -3.69 -13.34
CA LEU A 85 -22.04 -3.54 -12.31
C LEU A 85 -22.50 -2.46 -11.33
N GLY A 86 -22.65 -2.87 -10.07
CA GLY A 86 -22.91 -1.93 -8.98
C GLY A 86 -21.76 -0.94 -8.81
N GLY A 87 -22.06 0.23 -8.24
CA GLY A 87 -21.04 1.22 -7.92
C GLY A 87 -20.11 0.76 -6.80
N CYS A 88 -18.91 1.34 -6.72
CA CYS A 88 -18.01 1.14 -5.60
C CYS A 88 -17.18 2.38 -5.29
N SER A 89 -16.82 2.53 -4.01
CA SER A 89 -15.86 3.55 -3.57
C SER A 89 -14.67 2.86 -2.93
N PHE A 90 -13.48 3.37 -3.21
CA PHE A 90 -12.22 2.76 -2.77
C PHE A 90 -11.15 3.81 -2.51
N GLU A 91 -10.09 3.37 -1.83
CA GLU A 91 -8.90 4.16 -1.55
C GLU A 91 -7.66 3.40 -2.01
N LEU A 92 -6.78 4.12 -2.70
CA LEU A 92 -5.44 3.67 -3.10
C LEU A 92 -4.42 4.54 -2.35
N GLU A 93 -3.48 3.91 -1.66
CA GLU A 93 -2.45 4.61 -0.89
C GLU A 93 -1.07 4.14 -1.32
N ILE A 94 -0.17 5.09 -1.58
CA ILE A 94 1.24 4.78 -1.82
C ILE A 94 1.89 4.49 -0.49
N CYS A 95 2.67 3.42 -0.48
CA CYS A 95 3.39 2.98 0.69
C CYS A 95 4.82 2.59 0.35
N PHE A 96 5.71 2.70 1.32
CA PHE A 96 7.02 2.09 1.29
C PHE A 96 6.93 0.68 1.85
N LEU A 97 7.54 -0.26 1.15
CA LEU A 97 7.60 -1.67 1.52
C LEU A 97 8.91 -1.97 2.24
N PRO A 98 8.88 -2.89 3.23
CA PRO A 98 10.11 -3.39 3.80
C PRO A 98 10.90 -4.09 2.71
N GLU A 99 12.22 -3.90 2.71
CA GLU A 99 13.12 -4.56 1.78
C GLU A 99 13.17 -6.05 2.12
N LEU A 100 12.18 -6.79 1.62
CA LEU A 100 12.18 -8.24 1.63
C LEU A 100 13.17 -8.65 0.54
N GLY A 101 14.34 -9.13 0.95
CA GLY A 101 15.39 -9.61 0.04
C GLY A 101 14.78 -10.36 -1.15
N VAL A 102 15.18 -9.93 -2.34
CA VAL A 102 14.65 -10.31 -3.66
C VAL A 102 14.21 -11.78 -3.71
N GLN A 103 12.91 -12.02 -3.52
CA GLN A 103 12.23 -13.20 -4.05
C GLN A 103 10.99 -12.71 -4.78
N GLN A 104 11.03 -12.94 -6.09
CA GLN A 104 10.08 -12.55 -7.11
C GLN A 104 8.64 -12.91 -6.71
N LEU A 105 7.88 -11.93 -6.22
CA LEU A 105 6.44 -12.09 -5.99
C LEU A 105 5.70 -11.77 -7.29
N THR A 106 5.28 -12.85 -7.94
CA THR A 106 4.64 -12.93 -9.26
C THR A 106 3.40 -12.03 -9.41
N PRO A 107 3.13 -11.51 -10.64
CA PRO A 107 1.90 -10.79 -10.93
C PRO A 107 0.67 -11.69 -10.73
N ALA A 108 -0.43 -11.07 -10.32
CA ALA A 108 -1.64 -11.77 -9.88
C ALA A 108 -2.23 -12.71 -10.96
N LYS A 109 -2.58 -13.93 -10.51
CA LYS A 109 -3.40 -14.99 -11.12
C LYS A 109 -2.71 -15.88 -12.17
N SER A 110 -1.93 -16.86 -11.69
CA SER A 110 -1.90 -18.17 -12.34
C SER A 110 -3.07 -19.01 -11.82
N ILE A 111 -3.82 -19.56 -12.77
CA ILE A 111 -4.96 -20.46 -12.56
C ILE A 111 -4.43 -21.79 -12.04
N LEU A 112 -5.06 -22.29 -10.97
CA LEU A 112 -4.99 -23.64 -10.39
C LEU A 112 -4.20 -24.68 -11.20
N LYS A 113 -3.03 -25.09 -10.68
CA LYS A 113 -2.57 -26.48 -10.82
C LYS A 113 -2.29 -27.03 -9.42
N ARG A 114 -3.07 -28.06 -9.10
CA ARG A 114 -2.97 -28.94 -7.92
C ARG A 114 -1.52 -29.38 -7.68
N GLY A 115 -1.06 -29.34 -6.43
CA GLY A 115 0.17 -30.04 -6.03
C GLY A 115 0.81 -29.52 -4.75
N LEU A 116 0.49 -30.17 -3.63
CA LEU A 116 1.28 -30.33 -2.40
C LEU A 116 1.83 -29.08 -1.69
N PHE A 117 1.24 -28.83 -0.52
CA PHE A 117 1.98 -28.33 0.64
C PHE A 117 3.26 -29.15 0.83
N ASN A 118 4.40 -28.47 0.96
CA ASN A 118 5.48 -28.94 1.81
C ASN A 118 6.11 -27.78 2.56
N LYS A 119 6.00 -27.91 3.88
CA LYS A 119 6.72 -27.20 4.92
C LYS A 119 8.19 -27.59 4.81
N SER A 120 9.11 -26.63 4.82
CA SER A 120 10.46 -26.89 5.33
C SER A 120 11.03 -25.63 5.96
N LEU A 121 11.17 -25.71 7.28
CA LEU A 121 12.12 -24.92 8.04
C LEU A 121 13.52 -25.42 7.67
N THR A 122 14.38 -24.55 7.16
CA THR A 122 15.84 -24.67 7.31
C THR A 122 16.36 -23.24 7.54
N ASN A 123 16.48 -22.82 8.78
CA ASN A 123 17.74 -22.86 9.54
C ASN A 123 18.94 -22.32 8.76
N SER A 124 19.23 -21.04 8.94
CA SER A 124 20.58 -20.51 8.87
C SER A 124 20.75 -19.51 10.01
N LYS A 125 21.48 -19.97 11.02
CA LYS A 125 22.12 -19.16 12.05
C LYS A 125 23.04 -18.13 11.42
N SER A 126 22.90 -16.88 11.84
CA SER A 126 24.01 -15.96 12.08
C SER A 126 23.55 -14.96 13.15
N ILE A 127 23.79 -15.25 14.42
CA ILE A 127 24.77 -14.49 15.25
C ILE A 127 25.09 -13.11 14.68
N ASN A 128 24.48 -12.07 15.26
CA ASN A 128 25.19 -11.10 16.08
C ASN A 128 24.22 -10.47 17.08
N ALA A 129 24.53 -10.63 18.36
CA ALA A 129 23.95 -9.83 19.43
C ALA A 129 24.64 -8.46 19.41
N SER A 130 23.85 -7.40 19.36
CA SER A 130 24.26 -6.10 19.86
C SER A 130 23.05 -5.39 20.42
N GLU A 131 23.23 -4.96 21.66
CA GLU A 131 22.31 -4.29 22.56
C GLU A 131 21.77 -2.97 21.98
N GLY A 132 20.70 -2.50 22.61
CA GLY A 132 19.75 -1.55 22.04
C GLY A 132 20.29 -0.16 21.72
N VAL A 133 19.66 0.43 20.70
CA VAL A 133 19.37 1.87 20.62
C VAL A 133 18.04 1.99 19.88
N ASP A 134 17.06 2.62 20.51
CA ASP A 134 15.80 3.07 19.92
C ASP A 134 16.14 4.13 18.85
N ARG A 135 16.43 3.68 17.61
CA ARG A 135 16.75 4.56 16.48
C ARG A 135 15.49 4.77 15.66
N PRO A 136 15.07 6.02 15.40
CA PRO A 136 14.01 6.27 14.44
C PRO A 136 14.47 5.73 13.09
N SER A 137 13.61 4.92 12.46
CA SER A 137 13.86 4.23 11.21
C SER A 137 14.35 5.20 10.12
N GLU A 138 15.67 5.31 9.96
CA GLU A 138 16.24 5.94 8.79
C GLU A 138 15.87 5.08 7.58
N VAL A 139 15.10 5.69 6.67
CA VAL A 139 14.64 5.07 5.44
C VAL A 139 15.88 4.86 4.57
N GLY A 140 16.47 3.67 4.64
CA GLY A 140 17.62 3.30 3.82
C GLY A 140 17.30 3.43 2.33
N PRO A 141 18.29 3.75 1.48
CA PRO A 141 18.14 3.92 0.04
C PRO A 141 17.89 2.55 -0.63
N GLY A 142 16.66 2.07 -0.58
CA GLY A 142 16.28 0.74 -1.08
C GLY A 142 14.79 0.40 -0.95
N SER A 143 14.00 1.21 -0.24
CA SER A 143 12.60 0.87 0.01
C SER A 143 11.76 0.88 -1.28
N LEU A 144 11.26 -0.29 -1.63
CA LEU A 144 10.36 -0.52 -2.75
C LEU A 144 9.04 0.22 -2.53
N VAL A 145 8.46 0.80 -3.58
CA VAL A 145 7.13 1.41 -3.50
C VAL A 145 6.05 0.36 -3.73
N GLY A 146 4.99 0.44 -2.94
CA GLY A 146 3.78 -0.37 -3.06
C GLY A 146 2.52 0.49 -3.12
N ILE A 147 1.44 -0.11 -3.60
CA ILE A 147 0.11 0.49 -3.70
C ILE A 147 -0.84 -0.33 -2.85
N ARG A 148 -1.22 0.19 -1.69
CA ARG A 148 -2.19 -0.42 -0.80
C ARG A 148 -3.61 -0.12 -1.28
N ARG A 149 -4.42 -1.17 -1.42
CA ARG A 149 -5.82 -1.05 -1.87
C ARG A 149 -6.77 -1.26 -0.70
N LYS A 150 -7.80 -0.42 -0.61
CA LYS A 150 -8.85 -0.54 0.41
C LYS A 150 -10.22 -0.26 -0.19
N ARG A 151 -11.16 -1.19 -0.05
CA ARG A 151 -12.56 -0.94 -0.38
C ARG A 151 -13.19 -0.10 0.72
N LEU A 152 -13.96 0.92 0.35
CA LEU A 152 -14.74 1.74 1.29
C LEU A 152 -16.21 1.33 1.30
N LYS A 153 -16.85 1.31 0.13
CA LYS A 153 -18.28 1.00 -0.05
C LYS A 153 -18.54 0.31 -1.39
N GLY A 154 -19.74 -0.25 -1.54
CA GLY A 154 -20.25 -0.80 -2.79
C GLY A 154 -19.82 -2.24 -3.08
N ASP A 155 -20.05 -2.68 -4.31
CA ASP A 155 -19.93 -4.10 -4.67
C ASP A 155 -18.47 -4.61 -4.64
N SER A 156 -18.28 -5.81 -4.09
CA SER A 156 -16.95 -6.42 -3.93
C SER A 156 -16.31 -6.76 -5.28
N TRP A 157 -17.13 -7.21 -6.23
CA TRP A 157 -16.66 -7.65 -7.54
C TRP A 157 -16.29 -6.46 -8.42
N CYS A 158 -17.13 -5.44 -8.43
CA CYS A 158 -16.85 -4.15 -9.06
C CYS A 158 -15.53 -3.56 -8.54
N TYR A 159 -15.36 -3.45 -7.21
CA TYR A 159 -14.13 -2.97 -6.59
C TYR A 159 -12.89 -3.74 -7.09
N LYS A 160 -12.96 -5.08 -7.08
CA LYS A 160 -11.85 -5.94 -7.51
C LYS A 160 -11.50 -5.71 -8.97
N ARG A 161 -12.50 -5.63 -9.84
CA ARG A 161 -12.32 -5.43 -11.29
C ARG A 161 -11.74 -4.06 -11.61
N VAL A 162 -12.27 -3.02 -11.00
CA VAL A 162 -11.79 -1.65 -11.18
C VAL A 162 -10.34 -1.51 -10.73
N CYS A 163 -10.00 -2.01 -9.54
CA CYS A 163 -8.62 -1.93 -9.05
C CYS A 163 -7.64 -2.71 -9.93
N GLU A 164 -8.03 -3.89 -10.44
CA GLU A 164 -7.22 -4.67 -11.37
C GLU A 164 -6.93 -3.89 -12.67
N GLN A 165 -7.96 -3.25 -13.24
CA GLN A 165 -7.81 -2.45 -14.46
C GLN A 165 -6.96 -1.20 -14.24
N VAL A 166 -7.19 -0.45 -13.15
CA VAL A 166 -6.42 0.75 -12.82
C VAL A 166 -4.95 0.41 -12.63
N LEU A 167 -4.63 -0.64 -11.86
CA LEU A 167 -3.24 -1.07 -11.65
C LEU A 167 -2.56 -1.50 -12.95
N ALA A 168 -3.28 -2.18 -13.84
CA ALA A 168 -2.75 -2.56 -15.15
C ALA A 168 -2.43 -1.33 -16.02
N LEU A 169 -3.33 -0.35 -16.08
CA LEU A 169 -3.12 0.91 -16.80
C LEU A 169 -1.96 1.73 -16.24
N THR A 170 -1.80 1.76 -14.92
CA THR A 170 -0.66 2.42 -14.29
C THR A 170 0.63 1.69 -14.65
N SER A 171 0.67 0.35 -14.61
CA SER A 171 1.87 -0.40 -14.95
C SER A 171 2.35 -0.13 -16.39
N THR A 172 1.45 0.06 -17.35
CA THR A 172 1.85 0.39 -18.73
C THR A 172 2.42 1.81 -18.82
N GLY A 173 1.85 2.78 -18.08
CA GLY A 173 2.38 4.13 -17.97
C GLY A 173 3.77 4.19 -17.33
N LEU A 174 4.02 3.38 -16.30
CA LEU A 174 5.33 3.28 -15.68
C LEU A 174 6.39 2.73 -16.65
N GLN A 175 6.03 1.77 -17.50
CA GLN A 175 6.96 1.22 -18.49
C GLN A 175 7.28 2.21 -19.62
N ALA A 176 6.34 3.09 -19.99
CA ALA A 176 6.58 4.16 -20.96
C ALA A 176 7.69 5.12 -20.48
N LYS A 177 7.66 5.54 -19.20
CA LYS A 177 8.70 6.40 -18.61
C LYS A 177 10.11 5.80 -18.71
N SER A 178 10.25 4.49 -18.53
CA SER A 178 11.54 3.81 -18.65
C SER A 178 12.10 3.84 -20.07
N ARG A 179 11.21 3.85 -21.08
CA ARG A 179 11.59 3.91 -22.50
C ARG A 179 11.99 5.31 -22.92
N ASP A 180 11.27 6.33 -22.44
CA ASP A 180 11.59 7.72 -22.76
C ASP A 180 12.96 8.12 -22.19
N LYS A 181 13.32 7.62 -21.00
CA LYS A 181 14.67 7.79 -20.44
C LYS A 181 15.79 7.22 -21.31
N LEU A 182 15.55 6.11 -22.03
CA LEU A 182 16.55 5.50 -22.92
C LEU A 182 16.76 6.31 -24.20
N LEU A 183 15.71 6.98 -24.67
CA LEU A 183 15.77 7.86 -25.84
C LEU A 183 16.51 9.16 -25.50
N GLU A 184 16.23 9.75 -24.33
CA GLU A 184 16.92 10.97 -23.86
C GLU A 184 18.41 10.74 -23.56
N SER A 185 18.81 9.52 -23.18
CA SER A 185 20.22 9.18 -22.92
C SER A 185 21.02 8.84 -24.18
N SER A 186 20.38 8.85 -25.36
CA SER A 186 21.00 8.51 -26.65
C SER A 186 21.28 9.74 -27.53
N VAL A 187 21.11 10.95 -26.99
CA VAL A 187 21.36 12.24 -27.67
C VAL A 187 22.54 12.94 -27.03
#